data_AF-A0A9Q0GI07-F1
#
_entry.id   AF-A0A9Q0GI07-F1
#
_cell.length_a   1.000
_cell.length_b   1.000
_cell.length_c   1.000
_cell.angle_alpha   90.00
_cell.angle_beta   90.00
_cell.angle_gamma   90.00
#
_symmetry.space_group_name_H-M   'P 1'
#
loop_
_entity.id
_entity.type
_entity.pdbx_description
1 polymer ?
#
loop_
_entity_poly.entity_id
_entity_poly.type
_entity_poly.pdbx_seq_one_letter_code
_entity_poly.pdbx_strand_id
1 'polypeptide(L)'
;LSQQEDLIVWMRTAALPTFRKLYGKIEVDLQPSDVIDVVLENGYNTYSFDGKKKLVLSTTSWLGGKNDFLGIAYLTLSQQEDLIVWMRTAALPTFRKLCGKASWRSFLSIMEQKSWRPLDCGTISSNAFPQAP
;
A
#
# COMPACT_ATOMS: atom_id res chain seq x y z
N LEU A 1 2.99 -32.67 -11.94
CA LEU A 1 2.43 -31.31 -11.81
C LEU A 1 3.41 -30.31 -11.19
N SER A 2 4.39 -30.73 -10.38
CA SER A 2 5.44 -29.84 -9.85
C SER A 2 6.38 -29.23 -10.91
N GLN A 3 6.46 -29.79 -12.13
CA GLN A 3 7.35 -29.29 -13.18
C GLN A 3 6.81 -28.10 -14.00
N GLN A 4 5.58 -27.62 -13.74
CA GLN A 4 5.00 -26.47 -14.46
C GLN A 4 4.69 -25.26 -13.55
N GLU A 5 5.31 -25.17 -12.37
CA GLU A 5 5.11 -24.04 -11.46
C GLU A 5 5.52 -22.69 -12.09
N ASP A 6 6.61 -22.69 -12.86
CA ASP A 6 7.08 -21.51 -13.59
C ASP A 6 6.04 -21.02 -14.60
N LEU A 7 5.44 -21.91 -15.37
CA LEU A 7 4.42 -21.56 -16.36
C LEU A 7 3.20 -20.92 -15.68
N ILE A 8 2.77 -21.45 -14.53
CA ILE A 8 1.66 -20.91 -13.75
C ILE A 8 1.97 -19.48 -13.27
N VAL A 9 3.20 -19.24 -12.79
CA VAL A 9 3.66 -17.91 -12.38
C VAL A 9 3.65 -16.92 -13.55
N TRP A 10 3.96 -17.39 -14.76
CA TRP A 10 3.95 -16.59 -15.99
C TRP A 10 2.54 -16.27 -16.50
N MET A 11 1.58 -17.17 -16.34
CA MET A 11 0.19 -16.94 -16.77
C MET A 11 -0.53 -15.84 -15.97
N ARG A 12 -0.07 -15.53 -14.75
CA ARG A 12 -0.61 -14.39 -13.99
C ARG A 12 -0.15 -13.08 -14.62
N THR A 13 -1.05 -12.29 -15.18
CA THR A 13 -0.71 -10.97 -15.71
C THR A 13 -0.25 -10.02 -14.60
N ALA A 14 0.75 -9.19 -14.89
CA ALA A 14 1.19 -8.15 -13.98
C ALA A 14 0.46 -6.84 -14.30
N ALA A 15 0.06 -6.09 -13.27
CA ALA A 15 -0.63 -4.82 -13.44
C ALA A 15 0.33 -3.64 -13.77
N LEU A 16 1.64 -3.80 -13.56
CA LEU A 16 2.65 -2.76 -13.75
C LEU A 16 3.71 -3.18 -14.79
N PRO A 17 4.31 -2.22 -15.51
CA PRO A 17 5.36 -2.48 -16.50
C PRO A 17 6.64 -3.03 -15.87
N THR A 18 6.92 -2.65 -14.62
CA THR A 18 7.99 -3.23 -13.80
C THR A 18 7.38 -4.27 -12.87
N PHE A 19 7.65 -5.54 -13.16
CA PHE A 19 7.13 -6.65 -12.36
C PHE A 19 8.24 -7.61 -11.94
N ARG A 20 7.96 -8.38 -10.89
CA ARG A 20 8.84 -9.44 -10.39
C ARG A 20 8.06 -10.75 -10.44
N LYS A 21 8.72 -11.82 -10.86
CA LYS A 21 8.20 -13.18 -10.89
C LYS A 21 9.09 -14.05 -10.02
N LEU A 22 8.48 -14.96 -9.27
CA LEU A 22 9.21 -15.92 -8.46
C LEU A 22 9.79 -16.97 -9.40
N TYR A 23 11.10 -17.20 -9.31
CA TYR A 23 11.80 -18.26 -10.04
C TYR A 23 12.05 -19.49 -9.15
N GLY A 24 12.18 -19.28 -7.84
CA GLY A 24 12.40 -20.34 -6.88
C GLY A 24 12.60 -19.77 -5.48
N LYS A 25 12.53 -20.66 -4.48
CA LYS A 25 12.79 -20.34 -3.07
C LYS A 25 13.96 -21.21 -2.60
N ILE A 26 14.90 -20.58 -1.90
CA ILE A 26 15.96 -21.29 -1.19
C ILE A 26 15.42 -21.57 0.22
N GLU A 27 15.32 -22.84 0.60
CA GLU A 27 14.79 -23.25 1.92
C GLU A 27 15.88 -23.36 3.00
N VAL A 28 17.14 -23.16 2.62
CA VAL A 28 18.29 -23.21 3.52
C VAL A 28 18.68 -21.80 3.94
N ASP A 29 19.01 -21.63 5.22
CA ASP A 29 19.53 -20.37 5.75
C ASP A 29 20.95 -20.13 5.22
N LEU A 30 21.13 -19.00 4.53
CA LEU A 30 22.41 -18.55 3.99
C LEU A 30 23.13 -17.70 5.03
N GLN A 31 24.41 -17.99 5.28
CA GLN A 31 25.23 -17.20 6.19
C GLN A 31 25.90 -16.02 5.47
N PRO A 32 26.20 -14.93 6.19
CA PRO A 32 26.98 -13.83 5.62
C PRO A 32 28.37 -14.36 5.24
N SER A 33 28.71 -14.30 3.95
CA SER A 33 29.92 -14.82 3.30
C SER A 33 29.76 -16.12 2.48
N ASP A 34 28.55 -16.67 2.36
CA ASP A 34 28.31 -17.76 1.42
C ASP A 34 28.37 -17.26 -0.03
N VAL A 35 29.09 -17.99 -0.88
CA VAL A 35 29.19 -17.70 -2.32
C VAL A 35 28.10 -18.48 -3.05
N ILE A 36 27.26 -17.77 -3.79
CA ILE A 36 26.18 -18.34 -4.59
C ILE A 36 26.52 -18.12 -6.06
N ASP A 37 26.86 -19.20 -6.76
CA ASP A 37 27.06 -19.18 -8.20
C ASP A 37 25.71 -19.33 -8.91
N VAL A 38 25.33 -18.29 -9.65
CA VAL A 38 24.11 -18.32 -10.47
C VAL A 38 24.49 -18.30 -11.95
N VAL A 39 24.22 -19.41 -12.62
CA VAL A 39 24.36 -19.53 -14.07
C VAL A 39 23.02 -19.17 -14.70
N LEU A 40 22.99 -18.09 -15.50
CA LEU A 40 21.79 -17.62 -16.19
C LEU A 40 21.94 -17.81 -17.69
N GLU A 41 21.05 -18.61 -18.27
CA GLU A 41 20.92 -18.75 -19.73
C GLU A 41 19.86 -17.79 -20.26
N ASN A 42 20.24 -16.89 -21.17
CA ASN A 42 19.30 -15.93 -21.74
C ASN A 42 18.57 -16.51 -22.97
N GLY A 43 17.45 -17.18 -22.74
CA GLY A 43 16.58 -17.70 -23.81
C GLY A 43 15.62 -16.68 -24.44
N TYR A 44 15.56 -15.43 -23.94
CA TYR A 44 14.58 -14.44 -24.42
C TYR A 44 15.19 -13.05 -24.55
N ASN A 45 15.42 -12.59 -25.77
CA ASN A 45 16.07 -11.30 -26.01
C ASN A 45 15.11 -10.12 -25.82
N THR A 46 15.55 -9.09 -25.09
CA THR A 46 14.74 -7.89 -24.78
C THR A 46 15.04 -6.69 -25.68
N TYR A 47 15.90 -6.86 -26.70
CA TYR A 47 16.40 -5.77 -27.55
C TYR A 47 15.31 -5.05 -28.33
N SER A 48 14.22 -5.74 -28.71
CA SER A 48 13.14 -5.16 -29.51
C SER A 48 12.26 -4.17 -28.75
N PHE A 49 12.29 -4.19 -27.42
CA PHE A 49 11.47 -3.33 -26.56
C PHE A 49 12.27 -2.62 -25.46
N ASP A 50 13.61 -2.59 -25.60
CA ASP A 50 14.56 -1.96 -24.66
C ASP A 50 14.34 -2.36 -23.18
N GLY A 51 13.95 -3.62 -22.97
CA GLY A 51 13.63 -4.13 -21.64
C GLY A 51 14.88 -4.48 -20.83
N LYS A 52 14.87 -4.18 -19.53
CA LYS A 52 15.93 -4.58 -18.59
C LYS A 52 15.51 -5.80 -17.78
N LYS A 53 16.38 -6.81 -17.73
CA LYS A 53 16.21 -8.00 -16.87
C LYS A 53 17.19 -7.94 -15.71
N LYS A 54 16.73 -8.28 -14.51
CA LYS A 54 17.54 -8.32 -13.30
C LYS A 54 17.13 -9.51 -12.45
N LEU A 55 18.10 -10.27 -11.96
CA LEU A 55 17.88 -11.26 -10.92
C LEU A 55 18.00 -10.56 -9.55
N VAL A 56 17.03 -10.78 -8.67
CA VAL A 56 17.02 -10.17 -7.34
C VAL A 56 16.76 -11.25 -6.32
N LEU A 57 17.72 -11.46 -5.41
CA LEU A 57 17.54 -12.30 -4.24
C LEU A 57 16.93 -11.43 -3.13
N SER A 58 15.86 -11.91 -2.51
CA SER A 58 15.13 -11.18 -1.48
C SER A 58 14.69 -12.14 -0.39
N THR A 59 14.96 -11.79 0.87
CA THR A 59 14.41 -12.50 2.01
C THR A 59 12.97 -12.05 2.25
N THR A 60 12.04 -13.00 2.38
CA THR A 60 10.65 -12.71 2.74
C THR A 60 10.52 -12.64 4.26
N SER A 61 10.12 -11.48 4.78
CA SER A 61 9.67 -11.33 6.17
C SER A 61 8.17 -11.63 6.27
N TRP A 62 7.62 -11.61 7.49
CA TRP A 62 6.18 -11.79 7.73
C TRP A 62 5.30 -10.80 6.93
N LEU A 63 5.76 -9.55 6.77
CA LEU A 63 5.10 -8.52 5.95
C LEU A 63 5.47 -8.61 4.46
N GLY A 64 6.19 -9.65 4.05
CA GLY A 64 6.67 -9.85 2.69
C GLY A 64 8.06 -9.27 2.46
N GLY A 65 8.29 -8.75 1.24
CA GLY A 65 9.54 -8.12 0.86
C GLY A 65 9.70 -6.71 1.43
N LYS A 66 10.89 -6.13 1.28
CA LYS A 66 11.18 -4.75 1.71
C LYS A 66 10.24 -3.76 1.01
N ASN A 67 9.35 -3.13 1.78
CA ASN A 67 8.46 -2.07 1.32
C ASN A 67 8.25 -1.00 2.39
N ASP A 68 8.93 0.14 2.23
CA ASP A 68 8.86 1.26 3.18
C ASP A 68 7.53 2.04 3.07
N PHE A 69 6.74 1.81 2.01
CA PHE A 69 5.46 2.51 1.79
C PHE A 69 4.47 2.28 2.93
N LEU A 70 4.33 1.04 3.39
CA LEU A 70 3.39 0.71 4.47
C LEU A 70 3.79 1.36 5.80
N GLY A 71 5.09 1.43 6.08
CA GLY A 71 5.61 2.10 7.28
C GLY A 71 5.33 3.61 7.24
N ILE A 72 5.61 4.27 6.11
CA ILE A 72 5.33 5.70 5.93
C ILE A 72 3.82 5.97 6.00
N ALA A 73 3.01 5.15 5.33
CA ALA A 73 1.56 5.30 5.35
C ALA A 73 1.02 5.27 6.79
N TYR A 74 1.49 4.32 7.62
CA TYR A 74 1.05 4.24 9.01
C TYR A 74 1.46 5.48 9.83
N LEU A 75 2.69 5.97 9.66
CA LEU A 75 3.17 7.18 10.34
C LEU A 75 2.36 8.42 9.97
N THR A 76 1.97 8.57 8.69
CA THR A 76 1.14 9.70 8.24
C THR A 76 -0.28 9.63 8.80
N LEU A 77 -0.86 8.43 8.87
CA LEU A 77 -2.20 8.23 9.43
C LEU A 77 -2.23 8.50 10.94
N SER A 78 -1.23 8.02 11.68
CA SER A 78 -1.14 8.28 13.12
C SER A 78 -1.00 9.78 13.42
N GLN A 79 -0.19 10.51 12.63
CA GLN A 79 -0.05 11.95 12.80
C GLN A 79 -1.36 12.71 12.56
N GLN A 80 -2.17 12.27 11.60
CA GLN A 80 -3.43 12.92 11.27
C GLN A 80 -4.46 12.81 12.41
N GLU A 81 -4.57 11.63 13.03
CA GLU A 81 -5.51 11.40 14.13
C GLU A 81 -5.08 12.13 15.42
N ASP A 82 -3.77 12.13 15.74
CA ASP A 82 -3.26 12.82 16.93
C ASP A 82 -3.52 14.32 16.89
N LEU A 83 -3.41 14.95 15.71
CA LEU A 83 -3.74 16.36 15.53
C LEU A 83 -5.22 16.65 15.77
N ILE A 84 -6.12 15.79 15.27
CA ILE A 84 -7.57 15.91 15.47
C ILE A 84 -7.93 15.74 16.95
N VAL A 85 -7.32 14.76 17.62
CA VAL A 85 -7.52 14.51 19.05
C VAL A 85 -6.99 15.67 19.89
N TRP A 86 -5.82 16.23 19.58
CA TRP A 86 -5.28 17.41 20.26
C TRP A 86 -6.18 18.65 20.11
N MET A 87 -6.70 18.90 18.89
CA MET A 87 -7.67 19.96 18.67
C MET A 87 -8.93 19.79 19.54
N ARG A 88 -9.44 18.56 19.66
CA ARG A 88 -10.63 18.25 20.46
C ARG A 88 -10.41 18.34 21.98
N THR A 89 -9.23 17.94 22.47
CA THR A 89 -8.97 17.78 23.91
C THR A 89 -8.24 18.96 24.55
N ALA A 90 -7.35 19.64 23.83
CA ALA A 90 -6.54 20.73 24.37
C ALA A 90 -6.97 22.12 23.87
N ALA A 91 -7.29 22.25 22.58
CA ALA A 91 -7.63 23.55 22.00
C ALA A 91 -9.08 23.96 22.32
N LEU A 92 -10.05 23.07 22.13
CA LEU A 92 -11.48 23.35 22.38
C LEU A 92 -11.82 23.82 23.81
N PRO A 93 -11.35 23.16 24.89
CA PRO A 93 -11.67 23.58 26.25
C PRO A 93 -10.97 24.88 26.66
N THR A 94 -9.78 25.15 26.11
CA THR A 94 -9.04 26.40 26.35
C THR A 94 -9.73 27.58 25.67
N PHE A 95 -10.20 27.39 24.42
CA PHE A 95 -11.00 28.39 23.71
C PHE A 95 -12.35 28.67 24.39
N ARG A 96 -13.00 27.63 24.94
CA ARG A 96 -14.24 27.75 25.72
C ARG A 96 -14.07 28.52 27.04
N LYS A 97 -12.86 28.53 27.62
CA LYS A 97 -12.54 29.35 28.80
C LYS A 97 -12.27 30.81 28.45
N LEU A 98 -11.75 31.09 27.24
CA LEU A 98 -11.41 32.44 26.76
C LEU A 98 -12.61 33.18 26.16
N CYS A 99 -13.43 32.50 25.34
CA CYS A 99 -14.67 33.04 24.82
C CYS A 99 -15.83 32.63 25.74
N GLY A 100 -16.33 33.54 26.58
CA GLY A 100 -17.47 33.27 27.47
C GLY A 100 -18.68 32.62 26.75
N LYS A 101 -19.51 31.90 27.52
CA LYS A 101 -20.59 30.97 27.08
C LYS A 101 -21.46 31.44 25.89
N ALA A 102 -21.68 32.74 25.71
CA ALA A 102 -22.54 33.29 24.66
C ALA A 102 -21.92 33.22 23.25
N SER A 103 -20.59 33.37 23.11
CA SER A 103 -19.92 33.34 21.80
C SER A 103 -19.74 31.91 21.25
N TRP A 104 -19.79 30.90 22.13
CA TRP A 104 -19.42 29.52 21.80
C TRP A 104 -20.50 28.77 21.00
N ARG A 105 -21.79 29.13 21.20
CA ARG A 105 -22.90 28.52 20.45
C ARG A 105 -22.83 28.82 18.95
N SER A 106 -22.42 30.04 18.58
CA SER A 106 -22.26 30.42 17.18
C SER A 106 -21.03 29.77 16.53
N PHE A 107 -19.94 29.57 17.29
CA PHE A 107 -18.72 28.93 16.77
C PHE A 107 -18.88 27.41 16.58
N LEU A 108 -19.60 26.73 17.50
CA LEU A 108 -19.95 25.31 17.34
C LEU A 108 -20.78 25.07 16.08
N SER A 109 -21.75 25.95 15.77
CA SER A 109 -22.54 25.90 14.53
C SER A 109 -21.68 25.97 13.25
N ILE A 110 -20.55 26.71 13.30
CA ILE A 110 -19.63 26.86 12.16
C ILE A 110 -18.71 25.62 12.01
N MET A 111 -18.28 25.01 13.10
CA MET A 111 -17.44 23.80 13.07
C MET A 111 -18.24 22.54 12.74
N GLU A 112 -19.50 22.46 13.17
CA GLU A 112 -20.41 21.34 12.92
C GLU A 112 -20.90 21.27 11.46
N GLN A 113 -20.71 22.33 10.66
CA GLN A 113 -20.92 22.27 9.21
C GLN A 113 -19.75 21.65 8.42
N LYS A 114 -18.57 21.46 9.02
CA LYS A 114 -17.36 21.00 8.29
C LYS A 114 -16.89 19.58 8.59
N SER A 115 -17.49 18.87 9.55
CA SER A 115 -17.26 17.43 9.71
C SER A 115 -18.55 16.68 9.41
N TRP A 116 -18.53 15.81 8.40
CA TRP A 116 -19.63 14.93 7.98
C TRP A 116 -20.67 15.56 7.04
N ARG A 117 -20.25 15.91 5.82
CA ARG A 117 -20.98 15.30 4.70
C ARG A 117 -20.35 13.93 4.48
N PRO A 118 -21.01 12.80 4.80
CA PRO A 118 -20.62 11.56 4.16
C PRO A 118 -20.64 11.86 2.66
N LEU A 119 -19.58 11.49 1.95
CA LEU A 119 -19.75 11.21 0.54
C LEU A 119 -20.84 10.16 0.51
N ASP A 120 -22.04 10.54 0.06
CA ASP A 120 -23.06 9.59 -0.34
C ASP A 120 -22.39 8.71 -1.38
N CYS A 121 -21.93 7.53 -0.96
CA CYS A 121 -21.75 6.41 -1.86
C CYS A 121 -23.15 6.14 -2.39
N GLY A 122 -23.46 6.81 -3.51
CA GLY A 122 -24.57 6.44 -4.36
C GLY A 122 -24.52 4.92 -4.49
N THR A 123 -25.63 4.30 -4.14
CA THR A 123 -25.84 2.86 -4.26
C THR A 123 -25.43 2.42 -5.66
N ILE A 124 -24.21 1.91 -5.81
CA ILE A 124 -23.83 1.17 -7.00
C ILE A 124 -24.59 -0.15 -6.89
N SER A 125 -25.76 -0.15 -7.53
CA SER A 125 -26.50 -1.36 -7.87
C SER A 125 -25.52 -2.38 -8.43
N SER A 126 -25.48 -3.57 -7.83
CA SER A 126 -24.62 -4.69 -8.22
C SER A 126 -24.98 -5.35 -9.56
N ASN A 127 -25.63 -4.62 -10.48
CA ASN A 127 -26.09 -5.13 -11.77
C ASN A 127 -25.43 -4.37 -12.92
N ALA A 128 -24.11 -4.44 -13.03
CA ALA A 128 -23.39 -4.05 -14.24
C ALA A 128 -22.02 -4.75 -14.29
N PHE A 129 -22.03 -6.09 -14.31
CA PHE A 129 -20.92 -6.85 -14.87
C PHE A 129 -21.28 -7.16 -16.34
N PRO A 130 -20.70 -6.46 -17.33
CA PRO A 130 -20.72 -6.98 -18.68
C PRO A 130 -19.86 -8.24 -18.70
N GLN A 131 -20.47 -9.39 -19.00
CA GLN A 131 -19.75 -10.56 -19.44
C GLN A 131 -19.03 -10.18 -20.75
N ALA A 132 -17.70 -10.19 -20.72
CA ALA A 132 -16.89 -10.11 -21.92
C ALA A 132 -16.81 -11.53 -22.55
N PRO A 133 -16.68 -11.61 -23.89
CA PRO A 133 -16.68 -12.88 -24.64
C PRO A 133 -15.49 -13.79 -24.33
#